data_AF-A0A920NC48-F1
#
_entry.id   AF-A0A920NC48-F1
#
_cell.length_a   1.000
_cell.length_b   1.000
_cell.length_c   1.000
_cell.angle_alpha   90.00
_cell.angle_beta   90.00
_cell.angle_gamma   90.00
#
_symmetry.space_group_name_H-M   'P 1'
#
loop_
_entity.id
_entity.type
_entity.pdbx_description
1 polymer ?
#
loop_
_entity_poly.entity_id
_entity_poly.type
_entity_poly.pdbx_seq_one_letter_code
_entity_poly.pdbx_strand_id
1 'polypeptide(L)'
;MNVGDEIEVVGIKDTYTTTVTGVEMFHKTLETGEPGDAVGVLLRGIDREDIERGQVLCAPGSIQPHTEYEAQVYVLSKEEGGRHTPFFNGYKPQFYIRTTDVTGDIKLPDGWRWSCREIILKWKLAL
;
A
#
# COMPACT_ATOMS: atom_id res chain seq x y z
N MET A 1 -5.08 -12.61 14.21
CA MET A 1 -3.65 -12.95 14.03
C MET A 1 -3.17 -13.50 15.35
N ASN A 2 -2.73 -14.74 15.39
CA ASN A 2 -2.38 -15.45 16.63
C ASN A 2 -0.88 -15.70 16.71
N VAL A 3 -0.40 -15.88 17.94
CA VAL A 3 0.96 -16.38 18.16
C VAL A 3 1.06 -17.79 17.60
N GLY A 4 2.06 -18.03 16.75
CA GLY A 4 2.29 -19.30 16.06
C GLY A 4 1.78 -19.34 14.61
N ASP A 5 1.01 -18.35 14.16
CA ASP A 5 0.54 -18.28 12.78
C ASP A 5 1.72 -18.09 11.81
N GLU A 6 1.69 -18.83 10.70
CA GLU A 6 2.53 -18.55 9.52
C GLU A 6 1.87 -17.45 8.68
N ILE A 7 2.66 -16.45 8.29
CA ILE A 7 2.21 -15.28 7.54
C ILE A 7 3.16 -14.96 6.40
N GLU A 8 2.67 -14.19 5.43
CA GLU A 8 3.49 -13.59 4.38
C GLU A 8 3.72 -12.10 4.65
N VAL A 9 4.93 -11.65 4.36
CA VAL A 9 5.28 -10.24 4.25
C VAL A 9 5.26 -9.88 2.77
N VAL A 10 4.30 -9.04 2.36
CA VAL A 10 4.05 -8.72 0.95
C VAL A 10 4.26 -7.24 0.67
N GLY A 11 4.88 -6.94 -0.46
CA GLY A 11 5.02 -5.59 -1.02
C GLY A 11 6.45 -5.06 -0.98
N ILE A 12 6.74 -4.11 -1.89
CA ILE A 12 8.03 -3.42 -2.09
C ILE A 12 9.18 -4.36 -2.48
N LYS A 13 9.53 -5.31 -1.61
CA LYS A 13 10.51 -6.38 -1.83
C LYS A 13 9.82 -7.69 -2.24
N ASP A 14 10.65 -8.69 -2.54
CA ASP A 14 10.20 -10.06 -2.74
C ASP A 14 9.40 -10.56 -1.53
N THR A 15 8.32 -11.29 -1.82
CA THR A 15 7.46 -11.86 -0.79
C THR A 15 8.16 -13.03 -0.10
N TYR A 16 8.09 -13.07 1.22
CA TYR A 16 8.62 -14.16 2.02
C TYR A 16 7.67 -14.52 3.17
N THR A 17 7.80 -15.74 3.68
CA THR A 17 7.02 -16.23 4.81
C THR A 17 7.80 -16.11 6.11
N THR A 18 7.08 -15.90 7.21
CA THR A 18 7.62 -15.94 8.57
C THR A 18 6.54 -16.38 9.55
N THR A 19 6.93 -16.63 10.80
CA THR A 19 6.02 -17.05 11.87
C THR A 19 5.88 -15.94 12.90
N VAL A 20 4.66 -15.66 13.33
CA VAL A 20 4.37 -14.75 14.43
C VAL A 20 4.78 -15.40 15.75
N THR A 21 5.69 -14.77 16.49
CA THR A 21 6.16 -15.26 17.81
C THR A 21 5.60 -14.50 18.98
N GLY A 22 4.95 -13.37 18.74
CA GLY A 22 4.33 -12.55 19.78
C GLY A 22 3.44 -11.47 19.20
N VAL A 23 2.40 -11.11 19.96
CA VAL A 23 1.53 -9.96 19.67
C VAL A 23 1.51 -9.09 20.93
N GLU A 24 1.78 -7.79 20.79
CA GLU A 24 1.82 -6.86 21.91
C GLU A 24 0.99 -5.60 21.62
N MET A 25 0.26 -5.12 22.62
CA MET A 25 -0.41 -3.83 22.58
C MET A 25 -0.07 -3.06 23.86
N PHE A 26 0.54 -1.87 23.74
CA PHE A 26 0.84 -0.98 24.87
C PHE A 26 1.48 -1.71 26.07
N HIS A 27 2.62 -2.38 25.86
CA HIS A 27 3.35 -3.13 26.91
C HIS A 27 2.56 -4.31 27.52
N LYS A 28 1.51 -4.78 26.86
CA LYS A 28 0.77 -5.98 27.24
C LYS A 28 0.85 -7.01 26.13
N THR A 29 1.30 -8.20 26.48
CA THR A 29 1.25 -9.36 25.58
C THR A 29 -0.18 -9.81 25.41
N LEU A 30 -0.58 -10.03 24.16
CA LEU A 30 -1.89 -10.56 23.78
C LEU A 30 -1.70 -11.96 23.18
N GLU A 31 -2.67 -12.84 23.39
CA GLU A 31 -2.68 -14.17 22.75
C GLU A 31 -3.11 -14.10 21.28
N THR A 32 -3.97 -13.13 20.96
CA THR A 32 -4.48 -12.87 19.62
C THR A 32 -4.62 -11.36 19.38
N GLY A 33 -4.42 -10.93 18.14
CA GLY A 33 -4.76 -9.59 17.67
C GLY A 33 -5.97 -9.65 16.73
N GLU A 34 -6.95 -8.79 16.97
CA GLU A 34 -8.19 -8.70 16.21
C GLU A 34 -8.17 -7.53 15.21
N PRO A 35 -9.00 -7.58 14.15
CA PRO A 35 -9.13 -6.45 13.22
C PRO A 35 -9.53 -5.16 13.95
N GLY A 36 -8.70 -4.12 13.80
CA GLY A 36 -8.88 -2.83 14.46
C GLY A 36 -7.89 -2.55 15.59
N ASP A 37 -7.19 -3.58 16.06
CA ASP A 37 -6.18 -3.44 17.11
C ASP A 37 -4.88 -2.80 16.60
N ALA A 38 -4.36 -1.83 17.36
CA ALA A 38 -3.03 -1.27 17.15
C ALA A 38 -1.98 -2.12 17.89
N VAL A 39 -1.47 -3.15 17.22
CA VAL A 39 -0.51 -4.12 17.80
C VAL A 39 0.88 -4.01 17.18
N GLY A 40 1.89 -4.31 17.99
CA GLY A 40 3.19 -4.77 17.53
C GLY A 40 3.18 -6.28 17.33
N VAL A 41 3.78 -6.75 16.23
CA VAL A 41 3.88 -8.17 15.90
C VAL A 41 5.35 -8.56 15.89
N LEU A 42 5.72 -9.54 16.70
CA LEU A 42 7.08 -10.08 16.71
C LEU A 42 7.17 -11.19 15.67
N LEU A 43 8.14 -11.07 14.75
CA LEU A 43 8.35 -11.99 13.65
C LEU A 43 9.60 -12.83 13.88
N ARG A 44 9.55 -14.12 13.54
CA ARG A 44 10.69 -15.01 13.72
C ARG A 44 11.77 -14.75 12.67
N GLY A 45 12.98 -14.44 13.15
CA GLY A 45 14.18 -14.41 12.31
C GLY A 45 14.18 -13.30 11.27
N ILE A 46 13.48 -12.20 11.55
CA ILE A 46 13.40 -11.03 10.69
C ILE A 46 14.09 -9.88 11.43
N ASP A 47 15.11 -9.31 10.79
CA ASP A 47 15.79 -8.13 11.29
C ASP A 47 15.07 -6.85 10.84
N ARG A 48 15.44 -5.71 11.42
CA ARG A 48 14.77 -4.44 11.12
C ARG A 48 14.99 -4.00 9.67
N GLU A 49 16.13 -4.38 9.09
CA GLU A 49 16.56 -4.06 7.74
C GLU A 49 15.77 -4.85 6.67
N ASP A 50 15.19 -5.98 7.07
CA ASP A 50 14.38 -6.84 6.19
C ASP A 50 12.95 -6.29 6.03
N ILE A 51 12.47 -5.52 7.01
CA ILE A 51 11.12 -4.93 7.03
C ILE A 51 11.14 -3.46 6.65
N GLU A 52 10.25 -3.08 5.73
CA GLU A 52 10.07 -1.69 5.32
C GLU A 52 8.63 -1.22 5.48
N ARG A 53 8.49 0.09 5.75
CA ARG A 53 7.17 0.71 5.82
C ARG A 53 6.50 0.63 4.44
N GLY A 54 5.25 0.20 4.43
CA GLY A 54 4.47 -0.01 3.21
C GLY A 54 4.36 -1.48 2.81
N GLN A 55 5.06 -2.38 3.48
CA GLN A 55 4.77 -3.81 3.43
C GLN A 55 3.54 -4.16 4.29
N VAL A 56 2.89 -5.27 3.96
CA VAL A 56 1.70 -5.77 4.65
C VAL A 56 1.95 -7.19 5.14
N LEU A 57 1.54 -7.46 6.38
CA LEU A 57 1.46 -8.81 6.93
C LEU A 57 0.10 -9.41 6.57
N CYS A 58 0.08 -10.57 5.90
CA CYS A 58 -1.17 -11.21 5.51
C CYS A 58 -1.11 -12.73 5.65
N ALA A 59 -2.29 -13.37 5.60
CA ALA A 59 -2.35 -14.83 5.53
C ALA A 59 -1.68 -15.31 4.22
N PRO A 60 -0.98 -16.46 4.23
CA PRO A 60 -0.28 -16.95 3.05
C PRO A 60 -1.20 -17.08 1.82
N GLY A 61 -0.76 -16.55 0.68
CA GLY A 61 -1.48 -16.58 -0.60
C GLY A 61 -2.72 -15.70 -0.67
N SER A 62 -3.05 -14.92 0.37
CA SER A 62 -4.26 -14.11 0.40
C SER A 62 -4.17 -12.81 -0.40
N ILE A 63 -2.96 -12.28 -0.60
CA ILE A 63 -2.70 -11.02 -1.32
C ILE A 63 -1.52 -11.24 -2.26
N GLN A 64 -1.65 -10.77 -3.50
CA GLN A 64 -0.55 -10.71 -4.46
C GLN A 64 -0.16 -9.25 -4.72
N PRO A 65 1.14 -8.92 -4.75
CA PRO A 65 1.57 -7.58 -5.12
C PRO A 65 1.37 -7.39 -6.63
N HIS A 66 0.77 -6.28 -7.04
CA HIS A 66 0.79 -5.88 -8.44
C HIS A 66 1.35 -4.46 -8.58
N THR A 67 1.84 -4.18 -9.78
CA THR A 67 2.39 -2.87 -10.13
C THR A 67 1.48 -2.10 -11.07
N GLU A 68 0.61 -2.78 -11.82
CA GLU A 68 -0.24 -2.17 -12.84
C GLU A 68 -1.73 -2.29 -12.48
N TYR A 69 -2.44 -1.16 -12.46
CA TYR A 69 -3.87 -1.11 -12.11
C TYR A 69 -4.63 -0.07 -12.92
N GLU A 70 -5.93 -0.31 -13.10
CA GLU A 70 -6.92 0.66 -13.54
C GLU A 70 -7.70 1.18 -12.33
N ALA A 71 -7.79 2.50 -12.14
CA ALA A 71 -8.68 3.04 -11.13
C ALA A 71 -9.33 4.37 -11.54
N GLN A 72 -10.54 4.59 -11.02
CA GLN A 72 -11.27 5.84 -11.18
C GLN A 72 -10.79 6.84 -10.14
N VAL A 73 -10.31 8.00 -10.58
CA VAL A 73 -9.81 9.06 -9.68
C VAL A 73 -10.64 10.32 -9.78
N TYR A 74 -10.78 11.01 -8.64
CA TYR A 74 -11.28 12.38 -8.56
C TYR A 74 -10.10 13.35 -8.44
N VAL A 75 -10.03 14.32 -9.34
CA VAL A 75 -8.99 15.37 -9.31
C VAL A 75 -9.53 16.59 -8.57
N LEU A 76 -8.91 16.92 -7.43
CA LEU A 76 -9.27 18.10 -6.64
C LEU A 76 -9.12 19.40 -7.44
N SER A 77 -10.11 20.29 -7.32
CA SER A 77 -10.07 21.64 -7.89
C SER A 77 -9.11 22.54 -7.09
N LYS A 78 -8.80 23.72 -7.64
CA LYS A 78 -8.01 24.74 -6.95
C LYS A 78 -8.64 25.17 -5.62
N GLU A 79 -9.97 25.32 -5.60
CA GLU A 79 -10.75 25.71 -4.42
C GLU A 79 -10.73 24.62 -3.34
N GLU A 80 -10.58 23.35 -3.73
CA GLU A 80 -10.41 22.20 -2.85
C GLU A 80 -8.95 22.01 -2.39
N GLY A 81 -8.04 22.94 -2.73
CA GLY A 81 -6.61 22.84 -2.41
C GLY A 81 -5.82 21.92 -3.36
N GLY A 82 -6.42 21.56 -4.49
CA GLY A 82 -5.81 20.75 -5.54
C GLY A 82 -4.86 21.53 -6.45
N ARG A 83 -4.61 20.98 -7.63
CA ARG A 83 -3.65 21.55 -8.58
C ARG A 83 -4.23 22.77 -9.29
N HIS A 84 -3.41 23.81 -9.43
CA HIS A 84 -3.73 24.99 -10.23
C HIS A 84 -3.53 24.76 -11.74
N THR A 85 -2.63 23.84 -12.09
CA THR A 85 -2.25 23.55 -13.48
C THR A 85 -2.69 22.14 -13.89
N PRO A 86 -3.09 21.97 -15.17
CA PRO A 86 -3.42 20.66 -15.71
C PRO A 86 -2.19 19.74 -15.70
N PHE A 87 -2.43 18.43 -15.75
CA PHE A 87 -1.40 17.41 -15.92
C PHE A 87 -1.70 16.57 -17.16
N PHE A 88 -0.67 15.92 -17.70
CA PHE A 88 -0.74 15.15 -18.93
C PHE A 88 -0.04 13.81 -18.75
N ASN A 89 -0.09 12.95 -19.78
CA ASN A 89 0.69 11.71 -19.81
C ASN A 89 2.17 12.00 -19.54
N GLY A 90 2.79 11.17 -18.69
CA GLY A 90 4.15 11.39 -18.17
C GLY A 90 4.19 12.14 -16.83
N TYR A 91 3.05 12.55 -16.28
CA TYR A 91 2.97 12.98 -14.89
C TYR A 91 3.21 11.79 -13.94
N LYS A 92 4.15 11.96 -13.01
CA LYS A 92 4.58 10.96 -12.03
C LYS A 92 4.27 11.41 -10.59
N PRO A 93 3.01 11.30 -10.11
CA PRO A 93 2.71 11.61 -8.73
C PRO A 93 3.15 10.49 -7.77
N GLN A 94 3.16 10.83 -6.48
CA GLN A 94 3.19 9.85 -5.40
C GLN A 94 1.77 9.33 -5.16
N PHE A 95 1.62 8.01 -5.08
CA PHE A 95 0.41 7.32 -4.70
C PHE A 95 0.55 6.85 -3.25
N TYR A 96 -0.43 7.20 -2.43
CA TYR A 96 -0.49 6.77 -1.05
C TYR A 96 -1.49 5.60 -0.93
N ILE A 97 -0.97 4.40 -0.69
CA ILE A 97 -1.76 3.18 -0.54
C ILE A 97 -1.56 2.69 0.89
N ARG A 98 -2.52 2.96 1.76
CA ARG A 98 -2.41 2.69 3.20
C ARG A 98 -1.15 3.34 3.79
N THR A 99 -0.14 2.55 4.15
CA THR A 99 1.12 3.00 4.75
C THR A 99 2.25 3.19 3.73
N THR A 100 2.01 2.78 2.48
CA THR A 100 2.93 2.82 1.35
C THR A 100 2.81 4.15 0.60
N ASP A 101 3.93 4.78 0.32
CA ASP A 101 4.06 5.88 -0.62
C ASP A 101 4.97 5.45 -1.78
N VAL A 102 4.41 5.49 -2.99
CA VAL A 102 5.08 4.97 -4.19
C VAL A 102 4.86 5.90 -5.37
N THR A 103 5.93 6.18 -6.10
CA THR A 103 5.82 6.98 -7.33
C THR A 103 5.24 6.10 -8.44
N GLY A 104 4.24 6.62 -9.14
CA GLY A 104 3.63 5.91 -10.25
C GLY A 104 3.56 6.76 -11.51
N ASP A 105 3.67 6.10 -12.66
CA ASP A 105 3.44 6.73 -13.96
C ASP A 105 1.95 6.72 -14.30
N ILE A 106 1.36 7.87 -14.65
CA ILE A 106 -0.04 7.93 -15.09
C ILE A 106 -0.15 7.83 -16.62
N LYS A 107 -1.06 6.96 -17.08
CA LYS A 107 -1.58 6.93 -18.44
C LYS A 107 -3.06 7.29 -18.46
N LEU A 108 -3.36 8.44 -19.05
CA LEU A 108 -4.68 8.97 -19.33
C LEU A 108 -5.26 8.35 -20.61
N PRO A 109 -6.59 8.21 -20.69
CA PRO A 109 -7.26 7.73 -21.90
C PRO A 109 -7.18 8.74 -23.05
N ASP A 110 -7.29 8.23 -24.28
CA ASP A 110 -7.26 9.05 -25.49
C ASP A 110 -8.41 10.07 -25.49
N GLY A 111 -8.09 11.33 -25.81
CA GLY A 111 -9.08 12.41 -25.84
C GLY A 111 -9.47 12.97 -24.47
N TRP A 112 -8.77 12.59 -23.39
CA TRP A 112 -8.98 13.18 -22.07
C TRP A 112 -8.90 14.71 -22.09
N ARG A 113 -9.89 15.35 -21.45
CA ARG A 113 -9.97 16.80 -21.27
C ARG A 113 -10.05 17.09 -19.78
N TRP A 114 -9.40 18.19 -19.38
CA TRP A 114 -9.28 18.63 -17.99
C TRP A 114 -10.63 18.84 -17.26
N SER A 115 -11.74 18.96 -18.00
CA SER A 115 -13.10 19.05 -17.43
C SER A 115 -13.66 17.71 -16.93
N CYS A 116 -13.04 16.56 -17.22
CA CYS A 116 -13.46 15.26 -16.72
C CYS A 116 -12.98 15.06 -15.28
N ARG A 117 -13.92 15.09 -14.34
CA ARG A 117 -13.66 14.91 -12.90
C ARG A 117 -13.41 13.46 -12.50
N GLU A 118 -13.84 12.50 -13.30
CA GLU A 118 -13.61 11.08 -13.10
C GLU A 118 -12.79 10.52 -14.26
N ILE A 119 -11.66 9.88 -13.94
CA ILE A 119 -10.72 9.38 -14.94
C ILE A 119 -10.30 7.98 -14.55
N ILE A 120 -10.37 7.04 -15.50
CA ILE A 120 -9.72 5.74 -15.35
C ILE A 120 -8.22 5.94 -15.62
N LEU A 121 -7.41 5.92 -14.58
CA LEU A 121 -5.97 5.94 -14.69
C LEU A 121 -5.46 4.51 -14.79
N LYS A 122 -4.57 4.27 -15.75
CA LYS A 122 -3.62 3.18 -15.65
C LYS A 122 -2.36 3.72 -15.00
N TRP A 123 -1.89 3.08 -13.92
CA TRP A 123 -0.55 3.39 -13.41
C TRP A 123 0.31 2.17 -13.23
N LYS A 124 1.62 2.41 -13.27
CA LYS A 124 2.66 1.43 -12.94
C LYS A 124 3.45 1.92 -11.74
N LEU A 125 3.52 1.10 -10.69
CA LEU A 125 4.41 1.35 -9.55
C LEU A 125 5.86 1.19 -9.99
N ALA A 126 6.68 2.21 -9.72
CA ALA A 126 8.13 2.10 -9.79
C ALA A 126 8.60 1.58 -8.42
N LEU A 127 8.71 0.25 -8.31
CA LEU A 127 9.34 -0.44 -7.17
C LEU A 127 10.80 -0.74 -7.49
#